data_AF-A0A367PS16-F1
#
_entry.id   AF-A0A367PS16-F1
#
_cell.length_a   1.000
_cell.length_b   1.000
_cell.length_c   1.000
_cell.angle_alpha   90.00
_cell.angle_beta   90.00
_cell.angle_gamma   90.00
#
_symmetry.space_group_name_H-M   'P 1'
#
loop_
_entity.id
_entity.type
_entity.pdbx_description
1 polymer ?
#
loop_
_entity_poly.entity_id
_entity_poly.type
_entity_poly.pdbx_seq_one_letter_code
_entity_poly.pdbx_strand_id
1 'polypeptide(L)'
;MYRRTEVSISGERSVQTKTRNIFTLGIMAAAAATLVACGGGGDSPSPSQPSATVSGKAVDFYLSGATVTFLDCSNKTATTNATGDFTFPAGCTTSALKVTGGTDIGTNQPFTGVLQAPAVTYKEGVTPVISPLTTLVAQLGPTQAAALAAKLGLAGKDLATLDPMQDAATLRAAVVVQQLVDQVAKTLTGLATGGTLTAEAAAAAAAKAVATAVAGASGTADLASSALVTSVVSGAVQNAQSGLPANLQSNIAAVAANVAALAGPLITSQVSSVSTALDAIDLSSSPADTLSKLKASGSINAVTASAQSNTTTALVKAVTPAALNDASNASKLAALGDAVSAGNTTEIQQAASNLSGAVDSTAINNVANAVKLTNYVLLSNLTINGQAYPITDTISVTGGTLSSIKVALTQNGDAFNGGPSQVRAGLSYTYGGNQVDVIIENVTLTFNGTQLANAVVPANTSYSFRISGNQSAAMTLTNGVADNLFDSANGGALNLPFTVFLGKLKSAGSLSQAQVDALTPKSVSTFPVTLALSGIGGKAVKLGALVDGNVENVKTATVKTDAAKVTGEGFKTTVTLNP
;
A
#
# COMPACT_ATOMS: atom_id res chain seq x y z
N MET A 1 -28.42 44.97 48.65
CA MET A 1 -27.18 44.87 47.85
C MET A 1 -27.54 44.13 46.56
N TYR A 2 -27.42 44.82 45.41
CA TYR A 2 -27.60 44.41 44.00
C TYR A 2 -28.89 43.66 43.58
N ARG A 3 -29.92 44.33 43.03
CA ARG A 3 -30.19 44.91 41.69
C ARG A 3 -30.81 43.93 40.68
N ARG A 4 -31.98 44.36 40.16
CA ARG A 4 -32.80 43.86 39.05
C ARG A 4 -32.03 43.70 37.73
N THR A 5 -32.46 42.66 37.00
CA THR A 5 -32.85 42.58 35.58
C THR A 5 -32.25 43.58 34.58
N GLU A 6 -31.63 43.05 33.53
CA GLU A 6 -31.94 43.43 32.14
C GLU A 6 -31.49 42.33 31.16
N VAL A 7 -32.38 42.02 30.22
CA VAL A 7 -32.16 41.17 29.05
C VAL A 7 -31.52 42.04 27.98
N SER A 8 -30.46 41.56 27.34
CA SER A 8 -30.05 42.08 26.04
C SER A 8 -29.60 40.93 25.13
N ILE A 9 -30.36 40.80 24.04
CA ILE A 9 -30.09 39.95 22.90
C ILE A 9 -29.10 40.71 22.02
N SER A 10 -27.93 40.14 21.77
CA SER A 10 -27.12 40.50 20.62
C SER A 10 -26.55 39.24 20.01
N GLY A 11 -27.08 38.89 18.84
CA GLY A 11 -26.52 37.85 18.00
C GLY A 11 -25.27 38.36 17.32
N GLU A 12 -24.17 37.64 17.49
CA GLU A 12 -23.04 37.70 16.58
C GLU A 12 -22.92 36.36 15.86
N ARG A 13 -23.41 36.38 14.62
CA ARG A 13 -23.07 35.40 13.60
C ARG A 13 -21.55 35.49 13.38
N SER A 14 -20.79 34.51 13.87
CA SER A 14 -19.43 34.33 13.40
C SER A 14 -19.48 33.75 11.99
N VAL A 15 -19.26 34.64 11.02
CA VAL A 15 -19.07 34.32 9.61
C VAL A 15 -17.76 33.54 9.50
N GLN A 16 -17.85 32.23 9.26
CA GLN A 16 -16.75 31.46 8.70
C GLN A 16 -16.47 32.00 7.29
N THR A 17 -15.46 32.87 7.18
CA THR A 17 -14.88 33.26 5.90
C THR A 17 -14.12 32.06 5.36
N LYS A 18 -14.85 31.18 4.67
CA LYS A 18 -14.29 30.08 3.87
C LYS A 18 -13.64 30.71 2.65
N THR A 19 -12.36 31.07 2.76
CA THR A 19 -11.55 31.55 1.64
C THR A 19 -11.45 30.43 0.60
N ARG A 20 -12.34 30.51 -0.39
CA ARG A 20 -12.31 29.68 -1.59
C ARG A 20 -11.13 30.18 -2.44
N ASN A 21 -10.00 29.49 -2.36
CA ASN A 21 -8.95 29.63 -3.36
C ASN A 21 -9.45 28.98 -4.66
N ILE A 22 -10.14 29.78 -5.46
CA ILE A 22 -10.40 29.52 -6.87
C ILE A 22 -9.05 29.75 -7.57
N PHE A 23 -8.27 28.68 -7.73
CA PHE A 23 -7.10 28.71 -8.62
C PHE A 23 -7.60 28.45 -10.04
N THR A 24 -7.80 29.56 -10.75
CA THR A 24 -8.14 29.63 -12.16
C THR A 24 -7.01 29.00 -12.98
N LEU A 25 -7.32 27.92 -13.71
CA LEU A 25 -6.43 27.30 -14.69
C LEU A 25 -6.24 28.25 -15.88
N GLY A 26 -5.10 28.94 -15.92
CA GLY A 26 -4.64 29.72 -17.06
C GLY A 26 -4.07 28.81 -18.14
N ILE A 27 -4.71 28.80 -19.30
CA ILE A 27 -4.27 28.16 -20.55
C ILE A 27 -3.04 28.93 -21.06
N MET A 28 -1.86 28.30 -21.06
CA MET A 28 -0.67 28.82 -21.75
C MET A 28 -0.69 28.32 -23.20
N ALA A 29 -1.00 29.23 -24.11
CA ALA A 29 -0.93 29.04 -25.55
C ALA A 29 0.53 29.01 -26.03
N ALA A 30 0.83 28.05 -26.90
CA ALA A 30 2.12 27.95 -27.59
C ALA A 30 2.25 29.07 -28.64
N ALA A 31 3.30 29.89 -28.51
CA ALA A 31 3.74 30.79 -29.57
C ALA A 31 5.00 30.19 -30.22
N ALA A 32 4.84 29.59 -31.39
CA ALA A 32 5.94 29.24 -32.27
C ALA A 32 6.48 30.52 -32.92
N ALA A 33 7.68 30.95 -32.52
CA ALA A 33 8.41 32.01 -33.20
C ALA A 33 9.36 31.38 -34.23
N THR A 34 8.99 31.47 -35.50
CA THR A 34 9.89 31.24 -36.63
C THR A 34 10.82 32.45 -36.77
N LEU A 35 12.11 32.29 -36.45
CA LEU A 35 13.13 33.23 -36.89
C LEU A 35 13.87 32.67 -38.11
N VAL A 36 13.56 33.24 -39.26
CA VAL A 36 14.41 33.20 -40.46
C VAL A 36 15.47 34.28 -40.28
N ALA A 37 16.75 33.89 -40.29
CA ALA A 37 17.86 34.82 -40.47
C ALA A 37 18.74 34.29 -41.61
N CYS A 38 18.78 35.07 -42.69
CA CYS A 38 19.60 34.86 -43.87
C CYS A 38 20.78 35.84 -43.79
N GLY A 39 21.99 35.34 -44.04
CA GLY A 39 23.10 36.11 -44.63
C GLY A 39 23.97 36.97 -43.70
N GLY A 40 25.21 36.53 -43.50
CA GLY A 40 26.29 37.37 -42.97
C GLY A 40 27.56 36.56 -42.76
N GLY A 41 28.45 36.53 -43.76
CA GLY A 41 29.72 35.82 -43.70
C GLY A 41 30.71 36.48 -42.74
N GLY A 42 31.38 35.66 -41.94
CA GLY A 42 32.50 36.03 -41.08
C GLY A 42 33.10 34.76 -40.49
N ASP A 43 34.40 34.56 -40.70
CA ASP A 43 35.16 33.41 -40.20
C ASP A 43 34.87 33.16 -38.71
N SER A 44 34.15 32.07 -38.44
CA SER A 44 33.89 31.56 -37.10
C SER A 44 34.25 30.08 -37.06
N PRO A 45 34.88 29.60 -35.98
CA PRO A 45 35.32 28.22 -35.88
C PRO A 45 34.10 27.30 -36.01
N SER A 46 34.33 26.16 -36.68
CA SER A 46 33.35 25.08 -36.87
C SER A 46 32.45 24.92 -35.64
N PRO A 47 31.11 24.87 -35.77
CA PRO A 47 30.23 24.69 -34.63
C PRO A 47 30.64 23.41 -33.93
N SER A 48 31.16 23.55 -32.71
CA SER A 48 31.36 22.42 -31.81
C SER A 48 30.01 21.73 -31.69
N GLN A 49 29.94 20.50 -32.18
CA GLN A 49 28.82 19.59 -31.97
C GLN A 49 28.34 19.75 -30.51
N PRO A 50 27.04 19.98 -30.24
CA PRO A 50 26.58 20.12 -28.87
C PRO A 50 27.05 18.89 -28.11
N SER A 51 27.85 19.11 -27.05
CA SER A 51 28.33 18.02 -26.23
C SER A 51 27.12 17.26 -25.72
N ALA A 52 27.00 15.99 -26.10
CA ALA A 52 25.84 15.20 -25.73
C ALA A 52 25.66 15.20 -24.21
N THR A 53 24.48 15.63 -23.76
CA THR A 53 24.14 15.71 -22.36
C THR A 53 23.77 14.33 -21.83
N VAL A 54 24.53 13.85 -20.84
CA VAL A 54 24.16 12.65 -20.08
C VAL A 54 22.95 13.01 -19.20
N SER A 55 21.91 12.18 -19.23
CA SER A 55 20.70 12.30 -18.41
C SER A 55 20.51 11.08 -17.54
N GLY A 56 19.79 11.21 -16.43
CA GLY A 56 19.38 10.10 -15.59
C GLY A 56 17.93 10.23 -15.14
N LYS A 57 17.46 9.25 -14.38
CA LYS A 57 16.08 9.22 -13.87
C LYS A 57 16.02 8.82 -12.39
N ALA A 58 15.15 9.45 -11.60
CA ALA A 58 14.88 9.07 -10.20
C ALA A 58 13.48 8.45 -10.07
N VAL A 59 13.41 7.23 -9.51
CA VAL A 59 12.20 6.38 -9.54
C VAL A 59 11.93 5.64 -8.22
N ASP A 60 10.97 6.13 -7.45
CA ASP A 60 10.13 5.49 -6.42
C ASP A 60 8.65 5.84 -6.74
N PHE A 61 8.16 5.32 -7.87
CA PHE A 61 7.44 6.11 -8.90
C PHE A 61 8.25 7.37 -9.30
N TYR A 62 7.87 8.10 -10.34
CA TYR A 62 8.69 9.25 -10.70
C TYR A 62 8.75 10.29 -9.57
N LEU A 63 9.97 10.67 -9.17
CA LEU A 63 10.19 11.70 -8.17
C LEU A 63 10.29 13.05 -8.89
N SER A 64 9.29 13.91 -8.71
CA SER A 64 9.22 15.24 -9.32
C SER A 64 9.83 16.29 -8.40
N GLY A 65 10.71 17.15 -8.93
CA GLY A 65 11.33 18.24 -8.17
C GLY A 65 12.29 17.78 -7.07
N ALA A 66 12.83 16.56 -7.19
CA ALA A 66 13.80 16.01 -6.26
C ALA A 66 15.20 16.54 -6.56
N THR A 67 16.04 16.62 -5.53
CA THR A 67 17.44 17.05 -5.68
C THR A 67 18.33 15.83 -5.87
N VAL A 68 19.04 15.77 -6.99
CA VAL A 68 20.08 14.77 -7.27
C VAL A 68 21.44 15.37 -6.93
N THR A 69 22.16 14.77 -5.99
CA THR A 69 23.52 15.16 -5.59
C THR A 69 24.54 14.19 -6.19
N PHE A 70 25.58 14.76 -6.81
CA PHE A 70 26.71 14.04 -7.39
C PHE A 70 27.85 14.01 -6.37
N LEU A 71 27.90 12.94 -5.57
CA LEU A 71 28.74 12.84 -4.38
C LEU A 71 30.24 12.96 -4.68
N ASP A 72 30.69 12.44 -5.83
CA ASP A 72 32.10 12.48 -6.25
C ASP A 72 32.41 13.66 -7.19
N CYS A 73 31.43 14.54 -7.41
CA CYS A 73 31.57 15.73 -8.26
C CYS A 73 31.37 17.01 -7.43
N SER A 74 32.12 17.14 -6.33
CA SER A 74 32.05 18.28 -5.40
C SER A 74 30.63 18.56 -4.88
N ASN A 75 29.79 17.52 -4.76
CA ASN A 75 28.39 17.63 -4.39
C ASN A 75 27.57 18.60 -5.27
N LYS A 76 27.94 18.75 -6.55
CA LYS A 76 27.07 19.44 -7.51
C LYS A 76 25.69 18.79 -7.53
N THR A 77 24.67 19.57 -7.90
CA THR A 77 23.29 19.12 -7.88
C THR A 77 22.59 19.29 -9.23
N ALA A 78 21.54 18.51 -9.43
CA ALA A 78 20.53 18.68 -10.47
C ALA A 78 19.13 18.49 -9.86
N THR A 79 18.09 18.91 -10.58
CA THR A 79 16.70 18.76 -10.15
C THR A 79 15.94 17.90 -11.15
N THR A 80 15.10 16.99 -10.65
CA THR A 80 14.26 16.16 -11.50
C THR A 80 13.02 16.90 -12.01
N ASN A 81 12.60 16.58 -13.23
CA ASN A 81 11.33 17.06 -13.79
C ASN A 81 10.15 16.16 -13.37
N ALA A 82 8.96 16.40 -13.94
CA ALA A 82 7.73 15.64 -13.62
C ALA A 82 7.79 14.13 -13.96
N THR A 83 8.70 13.72 -14.83
CA THR A 83 8.94 12.31 -15.22
C THR A 83 10.19 11.73 -14.57
N GLY A 84 10.71 12.40 -13.54
CA GLY A 84 11.88 11.97 -12.78
C GLY A 84 13.21 12.18 -13.50
N ASP A 85 13.20 12.76 -14.71
CA ASP A 85 14.42 12.96 -15.51
C ASP A 85 15.23 14.15 -15.00
N PHE A 86 16.55 14.03 -15.04
CA PHE A 86 17.49 15.10 -14.73
C PHE A 86 18.69 15.07 -15.70
N THR A 87 19.36 16.19 -15.84
CA THR A 87 20.57 16.32 -16.67
C THR A 87 21.81 16.43 -15.78
N PHE A 88 22.90 15.78 -16.18
CA PHE A 88 24.16 15.79 -15.45
C PHE A 88 24.82 17.18 -15.54
N PRO A 89 25.34 17.74 -14.43
CA PRO A 89 26.19 18.91 -14.50
C PRO A 89 27.46 18.62 -15.30
N ALA A 90 27.99 19.64 -15.98
CA ALA A 90 29.21 19.51 -16.78
C ALA A 90 30.37 18.93 -15.95
N GLY A 91 31.02 17.89 -16.49
CA GLY A 91 32.15 17.20 -15.87
C GLY A 91 31.79 16.16 -14.80
N CYS A 92 30.50 15.88 -14.54
CA CYS A 92 30.07 14.94 -13.50
C CYS A 92 29.66 13.55 -14.01
N THR A 93 30.23 13.08 -15.12
CA THR A 93 29.85 11.81 -15.76
C THR A 93 30.38 10.55 -15.03
N THR A 94 31.10 10.72 -13.93
CA THR A 94 31.49 9.62 -13.02
C THR A 94 31.21 10.07 -11.59
N SER A 95 30.19 9.50 -10.94
CA SER A 95 29.84 9.84 -9.55
C SER A 95 28.85 8.84 -8.97
N ALA A 96 28.94 8.54 -7.68
CA ALA A 96 27.79 8.04 -6.94
C ALA A 96 26.71 9.12 -6.91
N LEU A 97 25.45 8.70 -6.99
CA LEU A 97 24.31 9.62 -7.04
C LEU A 97 23.46 9.43 -5.79
N LYS A 98 22.93 10.53 -5.28
CA LYS A 98 22.01 10.54 -4.14
C LYS A 98 20.80 11.41 -4.45
N VAL A 99 19.59 10.92 -4.23
CA VAL A 99 18.33 11.67 -4.40
C VAL A 99 17.66 11.87 -3.06
N THR A 100 17.22 13.11 -2.80
CA THR A 100 16.44 13.50 -1.62
C THR A 100 15.38 14.53 -1.99
N GLY A 101 14.28 14.56 -1.23
CA GLY A 101 13.19 15.53 -1.43
C GLY A 101 12.38 15.28 -2.71
N GLY A 102 11.60 16.27 -3.10
CA GLY A 102 10.66 16.18 -4.23
C GLY A 102 9.32 15.56 -3.82
N THR A 103 8.53 15.21 -4.82
CA THR A 103 7.19 14.60 -4.66
C THR A 103 7.14 13.30 -5.46
N ASP A 104 6.77 12.22 -4.79
CA ASP A 104 6.42 10.96 -5.45
C ASP A 104 5.07 11.13 -6.15
N ILE A 105 5.04 11.00 -7.48
CA ILE A 105 3.81 11.20 -8.28
C ILE A 105 2.75 10.11 -8.06
N GLY A 106 3.19 8.94 -7.58
CA GLY A 106 2.36 7.80 -7.26
C GLY A 106 1.43 8.13 -6.10
N THR A 107 2.04 8.49 -4.96
CA THR A 107 1.35 8.80 -3.71
C THR A 107 0.92 10.27 -3.58
N ASN A 108 1.49 11.15 -4.42
CA ASN A 108 1.38 12.61 -4.32
C ASN A 108 1.81 13.14 -2.93
N GLN A 109 2.80 12.49 -2.31
CA GLN A 109 3.38 12.88 -1.03
C GLN A 109 4.81 13.39 -1.20
N PRO A 110 5.30 14.26 -0.29
CA PRO A 110 6.72 14.58 -0.22
C PRO A 110 7.56 13.31 -0.04
N PHE A 111 8.63 13.17 -0.81
CA PHE A 111 9.58 12.08 -0.64
C PHE A 111 10.55 12.42 0.51
N THR A 112 10.47 11.67 1.61
CA THR A 112 11.29 11.87 2.82
C THR A 112 12.46 10.90 2.91
N GLY A 113 12.59 9.97 1.96
CA GLY A 113 13.66 8.98 1.94
C GLY A 113 14.96 9.47 1.31
N VAL A 114 15.89 8.53 1.13
CA VAL A 114 17.14 8.71 0.38
C VAL A 114 17.25 7.60 -0.64
N LEU A 115 17.39 7.93 -1.92
CA LEU A 115 17.74 6.96 -2.95
C LEU A 115 19.20 7.13 -3.37
N GLN A 116 19.86 6.04 -3.73
CA GLN A 116 21.27 6.05 -4.15
C GLN A 116 21.49 5.19 -5.39
N ALA A 117 22.52 5.54 -6.14
CA ALA A 117 23.10 4.69 -7.18
C ALA A 117 24.63 4.65 -7.00
N PRO A 118 25.27 3.49 -7.24
CA PRO A 118 26.72 3.35 -7.09
C PRO A 118 27.47 4.22 -8.10
N ALA A 119 28.70 4.61 -7.75
CA ALA A 119 29.59 5.31 -8.66
C ALA A 119 29.93 4.42 -9.87
N VAL A 120 29.57 4.90 -11.06
CA VAL A 120 29.95 4.30 -12.34
C VAL A 120 30.28 5.39 -13.36
N THR A 121 30.90 5.02 -14.46
CA THR A 121 31.09 5.92 -15.60
C THR A 121 29.83 5.92 -16.46
N TYR A 122 29.11 7.04 -16.45
CA TYR A 122 27.91 7.24 -17.25
C TYR A 122 28.28 7.72 -18.65
N LYS A 123 27.58 7.17 -19.65
CA LYS A 123 27.81 7.43 -21.07
C LYS A 123 26.53 7.88 -21.73
N GLU A 124 26.66 8.61 -22.81
CA GLU A 124 25.54 8.93 -23.71
C GLU A 124 24.79 7.66 -24.14
N GLY A 125 23.48 7.77 -24.28
CA GLY A 125 22.61 6.66 -24.70
C GLY A 125 22.29 5.64 -23.60
N VAL A 126 22.90 5.76 -22.42
CA VAL A 126 22.57 4.96 -21.23
C VAL A 126 21.93 5.86 -20.19
N THR A 127 20.67 5.59 -19.85
CA THR A 127 19.95 6.32 -18.80
C THR A 127 20.12 5.59 -17.47
N PRO A 128 21.01 6.05 -16.57
CA PRO A 128 21.04 5.54 -15.21
C PRO A 128 19.75 5.82 -14.46
N VAL A 129 19.34 4.86 -13.66
CA VAL A 129 18.16 4.94 -12.80
C VAL A 129 18.60 4.97 -11.34
N ILE A 130 18.05 5.91 -10.58
CA ILE A 130 18.22 5.99 -9.13
C ILE A 130 16.89 5.56 -8.50
N SER A 131 16.86 4.37 -7.92
CA SER A 131 15.65 3.73 -7.41
C SER A 131 15.90 3.07 -6.03
N PRO A 132 14.85 2.62 -5.34
CA PRO A 132 15.00 1.78 -4.14
C PRO A 132 15.90 0.56 -4.40
N LEU A 133 15.85 -0.02 -5.61
CA LEU A 133 16.64 -1.19 -5.98
C LEU A 133 18.12 -0.84 -6.15
N THR A 134 18.46 0.26 -6.84
CA THR A 134 19.85 0.70 -6.94
C THR A 134 20.41 1.18 -5.61
N THR A 135 19.54 1.60 -4.69
CA THR A 135 19.94 1.98 -3.34
C THR A 135 20.46 0.75 -2.60
N LEU A 136 19.77 -0.40 -2.69
CA LEU A 136 20.27 -1.66 -2.15
C LEU A 136 21.60 -2.08 -2.80
N VAL A 137 21.74 -1.91 -4.13
CA VAL A 137 23.01 -2.17 -4.83
C VAL A 137 24.13 -1.27 -4.30
N ALA A 138 23.85 0.01 -4.05
CA ALA A 138 24.83 0.94 -3.48
C ALA A 138 25.31 0.52 -2.07
N GLN A 139 24.45 -0.14 -1.28
CA GLN A 139 24.83 -0.66 0.04
C GLN A 139 25.74 -1.89 -0.02
N LEU A 140 25.60 -2.73 -1.05
CA LEU A 140 26.37 -3.98 -1.19
C LEU A 140 27.57 -3.86 -2.14
N GLY A 141 27.56 -2.86 -3.00
CA GLY A 141 28.50 -2.66 -4.09
C GLY A 141 27.96 -3.14 -5.45
N PRO A 142 28.40 -2.52 -6.57
CA PRO A 142 27.86 -2.77 -7.91
C PRO A 142 28.04 -4.21 -8.40
N THR A 143 29.04 -4.94 -7.90
CA THR A 143 29.29 -6.35 -8.26
C THR A 143 28.19 -7.30 -7.76
N GLN A 144 27.41 -6.88 -6.77
CA GLN A 144 26.31 -7.68 -6.20
C GLN A 144 24.97 -7.47 -6.92
N ALA A 145 24.90 -6.58 -7.93
CA ALA A 145 23.64 -6.21 -8.58
C ALA A 145 22.87 -7.41 -9.15
N ALA A 146 23.55 -8.32 -9.87
CA ALA A 146 22.92 -9.49 -10.48
C ALA A 146 22.43 -10.51 -9.42
N ALA A 147 23.24 -10.74 -8.38
CA ALA A 147 22.86 -11.64 -7.28
C ALA A 147 21.65 -11.09 -6.52
N LEU A 148 21.65 -9.78 -6.23
CA LEU A 148 20.53 -9.10 -5.59
C LEU A 148 19.27 -9.15 -6.46
N ALA A 149 19.39 -8.90 -7.77
CA ALA A 149 18.26 -9.02 -8.71
C ALA A 149 17.64 -10.42 -8.66
N ALA A 150 18.45 -11.48 -8.65
CA ALA A 150 17.94 -12.85 -8.51
C ALA A 150 17.21 -13.07 -7.17
N LYS A 151 17.75 -12.57 -6.05
CA LYS A 151 17.10 -12.66 -4.73
C LYS A 151 15.79 -11.85 -4.65
N LEU A 152 15.63 -10.82 -5.47
CA LEU A 152 14.38 -10.06 -5.58
C LEU A 152 13.38 -10.67 -6.58
N GLY A 153 13.71 -11.81 -7.21
CA GLY A 153 12.88 -12.42 -8.26
C GLY A 153 12.97 -11.71 -9.61
N LEU A 154 14.00 -10.90 -9.81
CA LEU A 154 14.26 -10.10 -11.01
C LEU A 154 15.48 -10.62 -11.79
N ALA A 155 15.70 -11.94 -11.78
CA ALA A 155 16.85 -12.54 -12.44
C ALA A 155 16.93 -12.12 -13.93
N GLY A 156 18.12 -11.70 -14.36
CA GLY A 156 18.37 -11.22 -15.73
C GLY A 156 17.97 -9.77 -16.00
N LYS A 157 17.42 -9.04 -15.03
CA LYS A 157 17.12 -7.60 -15.14
C LYS A 157 18.33 -6.76 -14.72
N ASP A 158 18.63 -5.70 -15.46
CA ASP A 158 19.65 -4.73 -15.09
C ASP A 158 19.07 -3.66 -14.17
N LEU A 159 19.36 -3.76 -12.87
CA LEU A 159 18.85 -2.82 -11.87
C LEU A 159 19.38 -1.39 -12.05
N ALA A 160 20.52 -1.19 -12.72
CA ALA A 160 21.16 0.12 -12.84
C ALA A 160 20.53 1.03 -13.90
N THR A 161 19.87 0.45 -14.89
CA THR A 161 19.32 1.17 -16.06
C THR A 161 17.85 0.89 -16.32
N LEU A 162 17.29 -0.19 -15.77
CA LEU A 162 15.88 -0.51 -15.92
C LEU A 162 15.03 0.47 -15.10
N ASP A 163 14.16 1.21 -15.78
CA ASP A 163 13.13 2.04 -15.16
C ASP A 163 12.03 1.14 -14.56
N PRO A 164 11.82 1.13 -13.23
CA PRO A 164 10.76 0.36 -12.61
C PRO A 164 9.38 0.62 -13.22
N MET A 165 9.07 1.85 -13.66
CA MET A 165 7.76 2.18 -14.23
C MET A 165 7.47 1.50 -15.58
N GLN A 166 8.47 0.86 -16.18
CA GLN A 166 8.37 0.15 -17.47
C GLN A 166 8.39 -1.38 -17.31
N ASP A 167 8.51 -1.91 -16.10
CA ASP A 167 8.51 -3.35 -15.81
C ASP A 167 7.71 -3.65 -14.54
N ALA A 168 6.62 -4.42 -14.66
CA ALA A 168 5.68 -4.66 -13.55
C ALA A 168 6.34 -5.29 -12.33
N ALA A 169 7.22 -6.28 -12.53
CA ALA A 169 7.91 -6.97 -11.44
C ALA A 169 8.89 -6.02 -10.75
N THR A 170 9.62 -5.23 -11.53
CA THR A 170 10.59 -4.24 -11.04
C THR A 170 9.90 -3.10 -10.30
N LEU A 171 8.75 -2.60 -10.80
CA LEU A 171 7.93 -1.61 -10.10
C LEU A 171 7.48 -2.11 -8.73
N ARG A 172 6.90 -3.32 -8.70
CA ARG A 172 6.44 -3.93 -7.46
C ARG A 172 7.59 -4.09 -6.47
N ALA A 173 8.71 -4.65 -6.90
CA ALA A 173 9.88 -4.83 -6.06
C ALA A 173 10.42 -3.49 -5.53
N ALA A 174 10.55 -2.48 -6.39
CA ALA A 174 11.04 -1.16 -6.02
C ALA A 174 10.15 -0.52 -4.94
N VAL A 175 8.84 -0.48 -5.15
CA VAL A 175 7.91 0.13 -4.19
C VAL A 175 7.86 -0.65 -2.88
N VAL A 176 7.81 -1.99 -2.92
CA VAL A 176 7.80 -2.82 -1.69
C VAL A 176 9.09 -2.64 -0.89
N VAL A 177 10.25 -2.60 -1.55
CA VAL A 177 11.54 -2.30 -0.91
C VAL A 177 11.51 -0.93 -0.27
N GLN A 178 11.03 0.09 -0.97
CA GLN A 178 10.98 1.44 -0.42
C GLN A 178 10.09 1.52 0.82
N GLN A 179 8.90 0.90 0.78
CA GLN A 179 7.99 0.92 1.92
C GLN A 179 8.61 0.20 3.12
N LEU A 180 9.32 -0.91 2.92
CA LEU A 180 10.07 -1.57 4.00
C LEU A 180 11.18 -0.66 4.57
N VAL A 181 11.99 -0.04 3.72
CA VAL A 181 13.06 0.89 4.15
C VAL A 181 12.47 2.07 4.93
N ASP A 182 11.41 2.69 4.44
CA ASP A 182 10.75 3.85 5.05
C ASP A 182 10.19 3.50 6.44
N GLN A 183 9.46 2.39 6.57
CA GLN A 183 8.91 1.97 7.87
C GLN A 183 9.99 1.63 8.89
N VAL A 184 11.10 1.03 8.47
CA VAL A 184 12.24 0.74 9.34
C VAL A 184 12.97 2.03 9.73
N ALA A 185 13.14 2.98 8.81
CA ALA A 185 13.70 4.30 9.11
C ALA A 185 12.83 5.09 10.11
N LYS A 186 11.50 5.02 9.98
CA LYS A 186 10.54 5.58 10.94
C LYS A 186 10.62 4.92 12.31
N THR A 187 10.85 3.60 12.36
CA THR A 187 11.10 2.85 13.59
C THR A 187 12.37 3.34 14.28
N LEU A 188 13.46 3.50 13.54
CA LEU A 188 14.72 4.07 14.05
C LEU A 188 14.56 5.51 14.54
N THR A 189 13.77 6.32 13.83
CA THR A 189 13.44 7.70 14.26
C THR A 189 12.71 7.71 15.60
N GLY A 190 11.86 6.71 15.86
CA GLY A 190 11.23 6.52 17.17
C GLY A 190 12.26 6.21 18.26
N LEU A 191 13.13 5.25 17.97
CA LEU A 191 14.18 4.76 18.87
C LEU A 191 15.24 5.82 19.21
N ALA A 192 15.55 6.70 18.26
CA ALA A 192 16.62 7.69 18.37
C ALA A 192 16.27 8.92 19.24
N THR A 193 15.13 8.94 19.92
CA THR A 193 14.72 10.07 20.78
C THR A 193 15.78 10.33 21.85
N GLY A 194 16.42 11.51 21.81
CA GLY A 194 17.53 11.87 22.71
C GLY A 194 18.93 11.43 22.22
N GLY A 195 19.04 10.90 21.01
CA GLY A 195 20.30 10.56 20.33
C GLY A 195 20.70 11.59 19.26
N THR A 196 21.59 11.18 18.35
CA THR A 196 22.15 12.00 17.26
C THR A 196 21.84 11.46 15.87
N LEU A 197 21.09 10.37 15.75
CA LEU A 197 20.73 9.76 14.48
C LEU A 197 19.88 10.71 13.63
N THR A 198 20.36 11.07 12.43
CA THR A 198 19.59 11.86 11.46
C THR A 198 18.64 10.98 10.66
N ALA A 199 17.65 11.59 9.99
CA ALA A 199 16.73 10.88 9.12
C ALA A 199 17.46 10.16 7.97
N GLU A 200 18.48 10.79 7.38
CA GLU A 200 19.29 10.20 6.32
C GLU A 200 20.12 9.01 6.83
N ALA A 201 20.69 9.11 8.04
CA ALA A 201 21.42 8.01 8.66
C ALA A 201 20.49 6.84 9.01
N ALA A 202 19.28 7.12 9.48
CA ALA A 202 18.24 6.11 9.70
C ALA A 202 17.83 5.41 8.39
N ALA A 203 17.60 6.16 7.32
CA ALA A 203 17.29 5.61 6.00
C ALA A 203 18.44 4.74 5.45
N ALA A 204 19.70 5.17 5.61
CA ALA A 204 20.86 4.39 5.21
C ALA A 204 21.00 3.09 6.02
N ALA A 205 20.81 3.15 7.35
CA ALA A 205 20.84 1.97 8.22
C ALA A 205 19.74 0.96 7.85
N ALA A 206 18.54 1.44 7.55
CA ALA A 206 17.42 0.65 7.07
C ALA A 206 17.72 0.01 5.70
N ALA A 207 18.16 0.78 4.72
CA ALA A 207 18.51 0.29 3.38
C ALA A 207 19.62 -0.77 3.44
N LYS A 208 20.65 -0.56 4.27
CA LYS A 208 21.72 -1.55 4.48
C LYS A 208 21.19 -2.85 5.08
N ALA A 209 20.28 -2.76 6.04
CA ALA A 209 19.67 -3.93 6.65
C ALA A 209 18.79 -4.72 5.67
N VAL A 210 17.97 -4.03 4.87
CA VAL A 210 17.19 -4.66 3.78
C VAL A 210 18.12 -5.34 2.78
N ALA A 211 19.15 -4.65 2.31
CA ALA A 211 20.09 -5.20 1.34
C ALA A 211 20.79 -6.46 1.87
N THR A 212 21.19 -6.45 3.14
CA THR A 212 21.86 -7.57 3.81
C THR A 212 20.90 -8.77 3.97
N ALA A 213 19.66 -8.51 4.42
CA ALA A 213 18.66 -9.57 4.62
C ALA A 213 18.25 -10.22 3.29
N VAL A 214 18.07 -9.43 2.22
CA VAL A 214 17.75 -9.95 0.88
C VAL A 214 18.92 -10.75 0.32
N ALA A 215 20.16 -10.24 0.43
CA ALA A 215 21.35 -10.95 -0.04
C ALA A 215 21.57 -12.28 0.70
N GLY A 216 21.24 -12.32 2.00
CA GLY A 216 21.34 -13.51 2.84
C GLY A 216 20.19 -14.51 2.71
N ALA A 217 19.12 -14.20 1.96
CA ALA A 217 17.99 -15.12 1.79
C ALA A 217 18.42 -16.39 1.04
N SER A 218 17.89 -17.56 1.40
CA SER A 218 18.25 -18.84 0.76
C SER A 218 17.71 -18.95 -0.68
N GLY A 219 16.59 -18.30 -0.99
CA GLY A 219 15.98 -18.23 -2.32
C GLY A 219 15.57 -16.81 -2.68
N THR A 220 14.48 -16.67 -3.43
CA THR A 220 13.82 -15.37 -3.59
C THR A 220 13.32 -14.87 -2.24
N ALA A 221 13.69 -13.65 -1.87
CA ALA A 221 13.30 -13.03 -0.64
C ALA A 221 11.80 -12.66 -0.66
N ASP A 222 11.06 -13.14 0.34
CA ASP A 222 9.72 -12.61 0.63
C ASP A 222 9.86 -11.38 1.53
N LEU A 223 9.81 -10.21 0.91
CA LEU A 223 9.94 -8.90 1.55
C LEU A 223 8.84 -8.63 2.59
N ALA A 224 7.72 -9.35 2.51
CA ALA A 224 6.60 -9.23 3.45
C ALA A 224 6.58 -10.35 4.50
N SER A 225 7.55 -11.26 4.51
CA SER A 225 7.61 -12.32 5.54
C SER A 225 8.02 -11.74 6.89
N SER A 226 7.35 -12.18 7.96
CA SER A 226 7.65 -11.74 9.34
C SER A 226 9.10 -12.01 9.73
N ALA A 227 9.67 -13.14 9.29
CA ALA A 227 11.06 -13.51 9.55
C ALA A 227 12.05 -12.51 8.91
N LEU A 228 11.85 -12.16 7.63
CA LEU A 228 12.71 -11.20 6.96
C LEU A 228 12.56 -9.80 7.56
N VAL A 229 11.34 -9.34 7.80
CA VAL A 229 11.07 -8.03 8.41
C VAL A 229 11.72 -7.93 9.79
N THR A 230 11.60 -8.96 10.62
CA THR A 230 12.26 -9.03 11.94
C THR A 230 13.79 -8.93 11.81
N SER A 231 14.38 -9.65 10.86
CA SER A 231 15.81 -9.58 10.57
C SER A 231 16.25 -8.18 10.12
N VAL A 232 15.47 -7.54 9.26
CA VAL A 232 15.72 -6.18 8.78
C VAL A 232 15.66 -5.17 9.91
N VAL A 233 14.60 -5.19 10.74
CA VAL A 233 14.48 -4.25 11.87
C VAL A 233 15.65 -4.42 12.84
N SER A 234 15.98 -5.67 13.20
CA SER A 234 17.08 -5.98 14.10
C SER A 234 18.43 -5.48 13.53
N GLY A 235 18.72 -5.80 12.27
CA GLY A 235 19.93 -5.35 11.59
C GLY A 235 20.02 -3.83 11.43
N ALA A 236 18.88 -3.15 11.23
CA ALA A 236 18.83 -1.70 11.11
C ALA A 236 19.15 -1.00 12.45
N VAL A 237 18.63 -1.53 13.56
CA VAL A 237 18.96 -1.04 14.92
C VAL A 237 20.46 -1.16 15.19
N GLN A 238 21.05 -2.31 14.85
CA GLN A 238 22.50 -2.53 14.98
C GLN A 238 23.31 -1.58 14.08
N ASN A 239 22.91 -1.40 12.82
CA ASN A 239 23.57 -0.46 11.90
C ASN A 239 23.50 1.00 12.38
N ALA A 240 22.46 1.36 13.15
CA ALA A 240 22.24 2.71 13.65
C ALA A 240 22.83 2.96 15.05
N GLN A 241 23.46 1.96 15.68
CA GLN A 241 23.88 1.98 17.10
C GLN A 241 24.55 3.29 17.53
N SER A 242 25.51 3.80 16.76
CA SER A 242 26.29 4.99 17.13
C SER A 242 25.47 6.28 17.21
N GLY A 243 24.31 6.34 16.54
CA GLY A 243 23.40 7.48 16.57
C GLY A 243 22.30 7.37 17.65
N LEU A 244 22.16 6.21 18.29
CA LEU A 244 21.14 5.98 19.32
C LEU A 244 21.56 6.59 20.67
N PRO A 245 20.61 6.86 21.58
CA PRO A 245 20.91 7.23 22.97
C PRO A 245 21.91 6.28 23.63
N ALA A 246 22.87 6.83 24.38
CA ALA A 246 24.00 6.07 24.95
C ALA A 246 23.57 4.88 25.82
N ASN A 247 22.44 5.00 26.54
CA ASN A 247 21.88 3.94 27.38
C ASN A 247 21.32 2.74 26.60
N LEU A 248 21.09 2.85 25.29
CA LEU A 248 20.69 1.74 24.43
C LEU A 248 21.89 1.05 23.76
N GLN A 249 23.02 1.75 23.62
CA GLN A 249 24.16 1.27 22.85
C GLN A 249 24.84 0.05 23.48
N SER A 250 24.90 -0.02 24.80
CA SER A 250 25.61 -1.08 25.53
C SER A 250 24.90 -2.45 25.47
N ASN A 251 23.60 -2.47 25.18
CA ASN A 251 22.82 -3.70 25.05
C ASN A 251 22.08 -3.78 23.71
N ILE A 252 22.77 -3.36 22.63
CA ILE A 252 22.16 -3.19 21.32
C ILE A 252 21.50 -4.46 20.77
N ALA A 253 21.99 -5.65 21.14
CA ALA A 253 21.41 -6.92 20.71
C ALA A 253 20.00 -7.14 21.32
N ALA A 254 19.81 -6.87 22.60
CA ALA A 254 18.49 -6.95 23.24
C ALA A 254 17.55 -5.88 22.69
N VAL A 255 18.05 -4.65 22.52
CA VAL A 255 17.28 -3.54 21.92
C VAL A 255 16.81 -3.91 20.52
N ALA A 256 17.69 -4.44 19.67
CA ALA A 256 17.37 -4.86 18.32
C ALA A 256 16.28 -5.95 18.30
N ALA A 257 16.39 -6.97 19.17
CA ALA A 257 15.39 -8.02 19.29
C ALA A 257 14.03 -7.48 19.78
N ASN A 258 14.03 -6.63 20.80
CA ASN A 258 12.82 -6.05 21.38
C ASN A 258 12.12 -5.07 20.43
N VAL A 259 12.87 -4.23 19.71
CA VAL A 259 12.30 -3.32 18.70
C VAL A 259 11.76 -4.11 17.51
N ALA A 260 12.43 -5.19 17.09
CA ALA A 260 11.93 -6.07 16.05
C ALA A 260 10.64 -6.79 16.45
N ALA A 261 10.56 -7.27 17.70
CA ALA A 261 9.32 -7.84 18.26
C ALA A 261 8.18 -6.82 18.28
N LEU A 262 8.45 -5.59 18.71
CA LEU A 262 7.45 -4.52 18.83
C LEU A 262 6.95 -3.99 17.48
N ALA A 263 7.86 -3.65 16.57
CA ALA A 263 7.53 -2.97 15.31
C ALA A 263 7.31 -3.95 14.15
N GLY A 264 7.90 -5.14 14.22
CA GLY A 264 7.88 -6.16 13.16
C GLY A 264 6.47 -6.52 12.67
N PRO A 265 5.49 -6.79 13.56
CA PRO A 265 4.12 -7.11 13.14
C PRO A 265 3.47 -6.02 12.28
N LEU A 266 3.55 -4.76 12.73
CA LEU A 266 2.96 -3.63 12.03
C LEU A 266 3.63 -3.36 10.67
N ILE A 267 4.97 -3.44 10.62
CA ILE A 267 5.74 -3.27 9.37
C ILE A 267 5.37 -4.40 8.40
N THR A 268 5.32 -5.65 8.89
CA THR A 268 4.92 -6.82 8.10
C THR A 268 3.53 -6.62 7.48
N SER A 269 2.56 -6.15 8.27
CA SER A 269 1.20 -5.87 7.80
C SER A 269 1.15 -4.79 6.71
N GLN A 270 1.89 -3.69 6.89
CA GLN A 270 1.96 -2.58 5.93
C GLN A 270 2.64 -3.01 4.61
N VAL A 271 3.79 -3.69 4.71
CA VAL A 271 4.53 -4.17 3.53
C VAL A 271 3.75 -5.25 2.79
N SER A 272 3.07 -6.16 3.50
CA SER A 272 2.17 -7.16 2.91
C SER A 272 0.98 -6.52 2.20
N SER A 273 0.40 -5.47 2.78
CA SER A 273 -0.69 -4.70 2.17
C SER A 273 -0.25 -4.06 0.86
N VAL A 274 0.92 -3.41 0.83
CA VAL A 274 1.51 -2.83 -0.38
C VAL A 274 1.81 -3.91 -1.43
N SER A 275 2.46 -5.00 -1.01
CA SER A 275 2.82 -6.11 -1.89
C SER A 275 1.59 -6.75 -2.55
N THR A 276 0.51 -6.93 -1.78
CA THR A 276 -0.79 -7.44 -2.27
C THR A 276 -1.49 -6.44 -3.19
N ALA A 277 -1.42 -5.14 -2.85
CA ALA A 277 -2.06 -4.10 -3.64
C ALA A 277 -1.43 -3.96 -5.03
N LEU A 278 -0.11 -4.11 -5.10
CA LEU A 278 0.69 -4.05 -6.32
C LEU A 278 0.90 -5.41 -6.98
N ASP A 279 0.18 -6.45 -6.55
CA ASP A 279 0.27 -7.74 -7.23
C ASP A 279 -0.39 -7.67 -8.62
N ALA A 280 0.17 -8.37 -9.60
CA ALA A 280 -0.31 -8.41 -10.98
C ALA A 280 -0.59 -7.03 -11.63
N ILE A 281 0.40 -6.13 -11.61
CA ILE A 281 0.34 -4.81 -12.28
C ILE A 281 0.13 -4.97 -13.80
N ASP A 282 -0.83 -4.24 -14.36
CA ASP A 282 -1.02 -4.10 -15.80
C ASP A 282 -0.30 -2.86 -16.31
N LEU A 283 0.87 -3.06 -16.91
CA LEU A 283 1.56 -1.99 -17.62
C LEU A 283 0.69 -1.50 -18.79
N SER A 284 0.69 -0.19 -18.98
CA SER A 284 0.04 0.46 -20.11
C SER A 284 1.09 1.00 -21.08
N SER A 285 0.64 1.58 -22.19
CA SER A 285 1.49 2.22 -23.20
C SER A 285 2.35 3.36 -22.66
N SER A 286 1.98 3.93 -21.50
CA SER A 286 2.79 4.93 -20.81
C SER A 286 2.80 4.72 -19.29
N PRO A 287 3.86 5.16 -18.58
CA PRO A 287 3.91 5.21 -17.12
C PRO A 287 2.73 5.97 -16.47
N ALA A 288 2.25 7.05 -17.11
CA ALA A 288 1.13 7.85 -16.63
C ALA A 288 -0.19 7.07 -16.68
N ASP A 289 -0.40 6.28 -17.75
CA ASP A 289 -1.56 5.41 -17.88
C ASP A 289 -1.50 4.23 -16.90
N THR A 290 -0.32 3.63 -16.71
CA THR A 290 -0.08 2.60 -15.69
C THR A 290 -0.46 3.12 -14.32
N LEU A 291 0.01 4.32 -13.95
CA LEU A 291 -0.33 4.93 -12.67
C LEU A 291 -1.83 5.25 -12.56
N SER A 292 -2.46 5.72 -13.64
CA SER A 292 -3.90 5.99 -13.66
C SER A 292 -4.72 4.72 -13.41
N LYS A 293 -4.32 3.57 -13.98
CA LYS A 293 -4.94 2.27 -13.70
C LYS A 293 -4.73 1.81 -12.26
N LEU A 294 -3.52 1.97 -11.72
CA LEU A 294 -3.24 1.65 -10.31
C LEU A 294 -4.06 2.52 -9.34
N LYS A 295 -4.29 3.79 -9.69
CA LYS A 295 -5.18 4.68 -8.93
C LYS A 295 -6.63 4.21 -9.04
N ALA A 296 -7.14 3.96 -10.24
CA ALA A 296 -8.52 3.51 -10.46
C ALA A 296 -8.84 2.14 -9.84
N SER A 297 -7.85 1.24 -9.73
CA SER A 297 -7.99 -0.03 -9.03
C SER A 297 -8.03 0.11 -7.51
N GLY A 298 -7.59 1.23 -6.95
CA GLY A 298 -7.38 1.45 -5.52
C GLY A 298 -6.03 0.95 -5.00
N SER A 299 -5.15 0.44 -5.87
CA SER A 299 -3.85 -0.13 -5.48
C SER A 299 -2.93 0.90 -4.80
N ILE A 300 -2.99 2.16 -5.21
CA ILE A 300 -2.17 3.23 -4.62
C ILE A 300 -2.56 3.55 -3.17
N ASN A 301 -3.78 3.25 -2.73
CA ASN A 301 -4.21 3.57 -1.36
C ASN A 301 -3.35 2.88 -0.30
N ALA A 302 -2.93 1.63 -0.53
CA ALA A 302 -2.06 0.92 0.40
C ALA A 302 -0.66 1.54 0.46
N VAL A 303 -0.13 1.99 -0.70
CA VAL A 303 1.16 2.68 -0.78
C VAL A 303 1.11 4.01 -0.03
N THR A 304 0.08 4.81 -0.28
CA THR A 304 -0.12 6.11 0.40
C THR A 304 -0.32 5.93 1.90
N ALA A 305 -1.13 4.95 2.33
CA ALA A 305 -1.37 4.68 3.75
C ALA A 305 -0.08 4.26 4.48
N SER A 306 0.74 3.41 3.84
CA SER A 306 2.07 3.06 4.36
C SER A 306 2.96 4.30 4.47
N ALA A 307 3.13 5.05 3.37
CA ALA A 307 3.99 6.24 3.32
C ALA A 307 3.60 7.32 4.36
N GLN A 308 2.31 7.49 4.66
CA GLN A 308 1.83 8.48 5.64
C GLN A 308 1.84 7.97 7.09
N SER A 309 1.94 6.65 7.30
CA SER A 309 1.92 6.07 8.63
C SER A 309 3.14 6.50 9.44
N ASN A 310 2.89 7.01 10.65
CA ASN A 310 3.90 7.32 11.68
C ASN A 310 3.73 6.43 12.92
N THR A 311 2.89 5.39 12.83
CA THR A 311 2.51 4.56 13.97
C THR A 311 3.70 3.81 14.55
N THR A 312 4.63 3.31 13.73
CA THR A 312 5.85 2.65 14.21
C THR A 312 6.74 3.61 15.02
N THR A 313 6.91 4.85 14.54
CA THR A 313 7.62 5.90 15.28
C THR A 313 6.97 6.16 16.64
N ALA A 314 5.65 6.34 16.67
CA ALA A 314 4.90 6.61 17.90
C ALA A 314 4.94 5.41 18.86
N LEU A 315 4.82 4.19 18.36
CA LEU A 315 4.85 2.96 19.13
C LEU A 315 6.20 2.75 19.80
N VAL A 316 7.31 2.88 19.07
CA VAL A 316 8.64 2.73 19.67
C VAL A 316 8.90 3.83 20.71
N LYS A 317 8.48 5.07 20.46
CA LYS A 317 8.59 6.18 21.42
C LYS A 317 7.79 5.95 22.70
N ALA A 318 6.71 5.17 22.63
CA ALA A 318 5.88 4.87 23.79
C ALA A 318 6.54 3.88 24.76
N VAL A 319 7.63 3.20 24.36
CA VAL A 319 8.33 2.22 25.19
C VAL A 319 9.59 2.84 25.80
N THR A 320 9.78 2.62 27.10
CA THR A 320 10.93 3.17 27.82
C THR A 320 12.25 2.49 27.37
N PRO A 321 13.39 3.21 27.39
CA PRO A 321 14.69 2.62 27.09
C PRO A 321 15.05 1.42 27.97
N ALA A 322 14.64 1.44 29.24
CA ALA A 322 14.87 0.33 30.17
C ALA A 322 14.16 -0.95 29.72
N ALA A 323 12.91 -0.83 29.25
CA ALA A 323 12.15 -1.97 28.74
C ALA A 323 12.74 -2.53 27.45
N LEU A 324 13.22 -1.66 26.54
CA LEU A 324 13.90 -2.08 25.31
C LEU A 324 15.25 -2.78 25.59
N ASN A 325 15.92 -2.46 26.68
CA ASN A 325 17.15 -3.13 27.10
C ASN A 325 16.89 -4.49 27.79
N ASP A 326 15.66 -4.80 28.20
CA ASP A 326 15.34 -6.02 28.92
C ASP A 326 14.81 -7.09 27.97
N ALA A 327 15.64 -8.09 27.68
CA ALA A 327 15.31 -9.17 26.75
C ALA A 327 14.11 -10.03 27.21
N SER A 328 13.73 -10.00 28.50
CA SER A 328 12.56 -10.73 29.00
C SER A 328 11.23 -10.13 28.51
N ASN A 329 11.24 -8.90 27.99
CA ASN A 329 10.05 -8.23 27.48
C ASN A 329 9.70 -8.58 26.02
N ALA A 330 10.54 -9.34 25.31
CA ALA A 330 10.37 -9.59 23.88
C ALA A 330 8.96 -10.12 23.51
N SER A 331 8.44 -11.10 24.26
CA SER A 331 7.10 -11.66 24.00
C SER A 331 5.96 -10.69 24.32
N LYS A 332 6.12 -9.86 25.36
CA LYS A 332 5.13 -8.84 25.73
C LYS A 332 5.10 -7.70 24.71
N LEU A 333 6.27 -7.29 24.22
CA LEU A 333 6.42 -6.30 23.17
C LEU A 333 5.87 -6.82 21.84
N ALA A 334 6.07 -8.10 21.52
CA ALA A 334 5.44 -8.74 20.37
C ALA A 334 3.91 -8.68 20.47
N ALA A 335 3.33 -9.06 21.62
CA ALA A 335 1.88 -8.99 21.82
C ALA A 335 1.33 -7.56 21.66
N LEU A 336 2.05 -6.54 22.14
CA LEU A 336 1.68 -5.14 21.90
C LEU A 336 1.77 -4.78 20.41
N GLY A 337 2.84 -5.19 19.71
CA GLY A 337 3.01 -4.99 18.28
C GLY A 337 1.89 -5.63 17.45
N ASP A 338 1.49 -6.86 17.80
CA ASP A 338 0.41 -7.60 17.16
C ASP A 338 -0.93 -6.88 17.34
N ALA A 339 -1.25 -6.46 18.57
CA ALA A 339 -2.49 -5.73 18.87
C ALA A 339 -2.57 -4.39 18.12
N VAL A 340 -1.45 -3.65 18.03
CA VAL A 340 -1.37 -2.40 17.26
C VAL A 340 -1.53 -2.68 15.76
N SER A 341 -0.94 -3.76 15.24
CA SER A 341 -1.09 -4.18 13.85
C SER A 341 -2.53 -4.56 13.51
N ALA A 342 -3.26 -5.22 14.42
CA ALA A 342 -4.68 -5.53 14.26
C ALA A 342 -5.58 -4.28 14.37
N GLY A 343 -5.09 -3.21 15.01
CA GLY A 343 -5.90 -2.03 15.34
C GLY A 343 -6.91 -2.29 16.46
N ASN A 344 -6.74 -3.37 17.22
CA ASN A 344 -7.63 -3.77 18.29
C ASN A 344 -7.32 -2.95 19.55
N THR A 345 -8.07 -1.86 19.78
CA THR A 345 -7.77 -0.94 20.89
C THR A 345 -7.88 -1.59 22.27
N THR A 346 -8.73 -2.62 22.43
CA THR A 346 -8.86 -3.34 23.70
C THR A 346 -7.59 -4.15 23.99
N GLU A 347 -7.11 -4.91 23.00
CA GLU A 347 -5.89 -5.70 23.12
C GLU A 347 -4.64 -4.83 23.28
N ILE A 348 -4.59 -3.66 22.64
CA ILE A 348 -3.49 -2.70 22.83
C ILE A 348 -3.38 -2.31 24.31
N GLN A 349 -4.51 -1.98 24.95
CA GLN A 349 -4.53 -1.60 26.37
C GLN A 349 -4.20 -2.78 27.29
N GLN A 350 -4.65 -3.98 26.95
CA GLN A 350 -4.31 -5.20 27.70
C GLN A 350 -2.81 -5.51 27.61
N ALA A 351 -2.24 -5.49 26.41
CA ALA A 351 -0.82 -5.73 26.18
C ALA A 351 0.06 -4.66 26.85
N ALA A 352 -0.35 -3.39 26.79
CA ALA A 352 0.32 -2.31 27.50
C ALA A 352 0.26 -2.47 29.03
N SER A 353 -0.86 -2.94 29.57
CA SER A 353 -1.00 -3.24 31.00
C SER A 353 -0.04 -4.35 31.46
N ASN A 354 0.20 -5.36 30.63
CA ASN A 354 1.17 -6.43 30.90
C ASN A 354 2.64 -5.95 30.90
N LEU A 355 2.90 -4.82 30.25
CA LEU A 355 4.18 -4.12 30.24
C LEU A 355 4.31 -3.15 31.43
N SER A 356 3.21 -2.65 31.99
CA SER A 356 3.19 -1.76 33.16
C SER A 356 4.05 -0.49 32.95
N GLY A 357 4.91 -0.11 33.90
CA GLY A 357 5.78 1.08 33.81
C GLY A 357 6.84 1.01 32.70
N ALA A 358 6.89 -0.06 31.91
CA ALA A 358 7.72 -0.16 30.71
C ALA A 358 7.23 0.72 29.56
N VAL A 359 5.97 1.19 29.59
CA VAL A 359 5.35 2.01 28.54
C VAL A 359 4.72 3.28 29.10
N ASP A 360 4.69 4.34 28.29
CA ASP A 360 3.95 5.57 28.56
C ASP A 360 2.48 5.40 28.15
N SER A 361 1.57 5.44 29.13
CA SER A 361 0.14 5.20 28.89
C SER A 361 -0.52 6.26 27.99
N THR A 362 -0.05 7.51 28.05
CA THR A 362 -0.57 8.58 27.18
C THR A 362 -0.11 8.37 25.73
N ALA A 363 1.16 7.99 25.55
CA ALA A 363 1.69 7.64 24.24
C ALA A 363 0.98 6.41 23.65
N ILE A 364 0.73 5.36 24.46
CA ILE A 364 -0.04 4.18 24.04
C ILE A 364 -1.47 4.56 23.65
N ASN A 365 -2.14 5.44 24.39
CA ASN A 365 -3.46 5.94 24.01
C ASN A 365 -3.45 6.65 22.65
N ASN A 366 -2.40 7.42 22.37
CA ASN A 366 -2.23 8.08 21.07
C ASN A 366 -2.00 7.06 19.94
N VAL A 367 -1.20 6.01 20.19
CA VAL A 367 -1.01 4.90 19.25
C VAL A 367 -2.32 4.18 18.99
N ALA A 368 -3.07 3.83 20.03
CA ALA A 368 -4.37 3.17 19.92
C ALA A 368 -5.36 4.02 19.09
N ASN A 369 -5.40 5.34 19.33
CA ASN A 369 -6.23 6.26 18.56
C ASN A 369 -5.80 6.37 17.10
N ALA A 370 -4.50 6.28 16.80
CA ALA A 370 -3.98 6.36 15.44
C ALA A 370 -4.31 5.13 14.58
N VAL A 371 -4.43 3.95 15.20
CA VAL A 371 -4.79 2.69 14.50
C VAL A 371 -6.27 2.33 14.60
N LYS A 372 -7.02 3.03 15.44
CA LYS A 372 -8.47 2.87 15.58
C LYS A 372 -9.16 3.20 14.28
N LEU A 373 -9.98 2.27 13.79
CA LEU A 373 -10.85 2.51 12.65
C LEU A 373 -11.84 3.64 12.95
N THR A 374 -11.90 4.60 12.02
CA THR A 374 -12.89 5.67 11.98
C THR A 374 -13.47 5.71 10.57
N ASN A 375 -14.75 6.07 10.44
CA ASN A 375 -15.43 6.19 9.14
C ASN A 375 -15.26 4.93 8.28
N TYR A 376 -15.91 3.83 8.65
CA TYR A 376 -15.71 2.52 8.05
C TYR A 376 -17.03 1.75 7.85
N VAL A 377 -16.98 0.76 6.95
CA VAL A 377 -17.98 -0.29 6.83
C VAL A 377 -17.53 -1.49 7.66
N LEU A 378 -18.37 -1.96 8.58
CA LEU A 378 -18.08 -3.11 9.43
C LEU A 378 -18.67 -4.38 8.85
N LEU A 379 -17.86 -5.43 8.78
CA LEU A 379 -18.25 -6.81 8.48
C LEU A 379 -18.50 -7.54 9.79
N SER A 380 -19.77 -7.80 10.10
CA SER A 380 -20.13 -8.35 11.42
C SER A 380 -20.10 -9.87 11.48
N ASN A 381 -20.61 -10.53 10.44
CA ASN A 381 -20.65 -11.99 10.33
C ASN A 381 -20.92 -12.40 8.87
N LEU A 382 -20.71 -13.68 8.57
CA LEU A 382 -21.13 -14.29 7.32
C LEU A 382 -22.40 -15.11 7.54
N THR A 383 -23.29 -15.13 6.54
CA THR A 383 -24.36 -16.13 6.46
C THR A 383 -24.15 -17.02 5.26
N ILE A 384 -24.02 -18.32 5.55
CA ILE A 384 -23.81 -19.38 4.56
C ILE A 384 -24.85 -20.47 4.82
N ASN A 385 -25.56 -20.90 3.78
CA ASN A 385 -26.63 -21.91 3.88
C ASN A 385 -27.66 -21.62 4.98
N GLY A 386 -27.96 -20.34 5.21
CA GLY A 386 -28.92 -19.88 6.23
C GLY A 386 -28.39 -19.85 7.66
N GLN A 387 -27.13 -20.25 7.89
CA GLN A 387 -26.48 -20.22 9.21
C GLN A 387 -25.49 -19.05 9.30
N ALA A 388 -25.41 -18.43 10.48
CA ALA A 388 -24.49 -17.34 10.75
C ALA A 388 -23.15 -17.84 11.31
N TYR A 389 -22.05 -17.26 10.83
CA TYR A 389 -20.68 -17.59 11.21
C TYR A 389 -19.90 -16.32 11.54
N PRO A 390 -19.04 -16.33 12.57
CA PRO A 390 -18.14 -15.21 12.84
C PRO A 390 -17.15 -15.00 11.68
N ILE A 391 -16.56 -13.80 11.59
CA ILE A 391 -15.50 -13.53 10.63
C ILE A 391 -14.22 -14.18 11.12
N THR A 392 -13.78 -15.25 10.45
CA THR A 392 -12.55 -15.98 10.75
C THR A 392 -11.82 -16.39 9.47
N ASP A 393 -10.54 -16.74 9.59
CA ASP A 393 -9.74 -17.23 8.45
C ASP A 393 -10.25 -18.58 7.91
N THR A 394 -10.99 -19.34 8.72
CA THR A 394 -11.53 -20.66 8.34
C THR A 394 -12.95 -20.83 8.87
N ILE A 395 -13.86 -21.27 8.01
CA ILE A 395 -15.28 -21.49 8.35
C ILE A 395 -15.68 -22.89 7.89
N SER A 396 -16.24 -23.67 8.81
CA SER A 396 -16.83 -24.98 8.50
C SER A 396 -18.35 -24.86 8.46
N VAL A 397 -18.94 -25.21 7.32
CA VAL A 397 -20.36 -25.03 7.03
C VAL A 397 -21.01 -26.39 6.79
N THR A 398 -22.20 -26.61 7.33
CA THR A 398 -23.01 -27.79 7.01
C THR A 398 -23.93 -27.48 5.83
N GLY A 399 -23.99 -28.37 4.84
CA GLY A 399 -24.91 -28.27 3.71
C GLY A 399 -24.23 -28.49 2.36
N GLY A 400 -24.92 -29.22 1.48
CA GLY A 400 -24.32 -29.83 0.29
C GLY A 400 -24.02 -28.92 -0.91
N THR A 401 -24.50 -27.68 -0.97
CA THR A 401 -24.21 -26.76 -2.10
C THR A 401 -24.17 -25.31 -1.64
N LEU A 402 -23.13 -24.58 -2.06
CA LEU A 402 -22.97 -23.17 -1.75
C LEU A 402 -23.52 -22.30 -2.89
N SER A 403 -24.71 -21.76 -2.71
CA SER A 403 -25.36 -20.87 -3.69
C SER A 403 -24.89 -19.41 -3.58
N SER A 404 -24.61 -18.96 -2.36
CA SER A 404 -24.23 -17.57 -2.05
C SER A 404 -23.48 -17.47 -0.74
N ILE A 405 -22.65 -16.44 -0.60
CA ILE A 405 -22.18 -15.95 0.70
C ILE A 405 -22.83 -14.60 0.95
N LYS A 406 -23.44 -14.44 2.13
CA LYS A 406 -24.01 -13.16 2.57
C LYS A 406 -23.09 -12.57 3.63
N VAL A 407 -22.78 -11.28 3.52
CA VAL A 407 -21.91 -10.58 4.47
C VAL A 407 -22.74 -9.52 5.16
N ALA A 408 -22.91 -9.62 6.47
CA ALA A 408 -23.60 -8.58 7.24
C ALA A 408 -22.76 -7.30 7.26
N LEU A 409 -23.35 -6.19 6.80
CA LEU A 409 -22.66 -4.90 6.71
C LEU A 409 -23.36 -3.83 7.56
N THR A 410 -22.57 -3.08 8.31
CA THR A 410 -23.02 -1.84 8.95
C THR A 410 -22.05 -0.71 8.64
N GLN A 411 -22.51 0.53 8.74
CA GLN A 411 -21.69 1.73 8.58
C GLN A 411 -21.45 2.38 9.94
N ASN A 412 -20.21 2.78 10.20
CA ASN A 412 -19.82 3.59 11.33
C ASN A 412 -19.23 4.92 10.82
N GLY A 413 -19.79 6.04 11.28
CA GLY A 413 -19.38 7.37 10.81
C GLY A 413 -19.67 7.57 9.31
N ASP A 414 -18.86 8.39 8.66
CA ASP A 414 -18.97 8.69 7.22
C ASP A 414 -17.97 7.84 6.41
N ALA A 415 -18.30 6.55 6.22
CA ALA A 415 -17.41 5.58 5.58
C ALA A 415 -17.01 5.90 4.13
N PHE A 416 -17.69 6.86 3.50
CA PHE A 416 -17.46 7.28 2.12
C PHE A 416 -16.89 8.71 2.02
N ASN A 417 -16.54 9.33 3.16
CA ASN A 417 -15.93 10.65 3.26
C ASN A 417 -16.68 11.71 2.42
N GLY A 418 -17.99 11.78 2.55
CA GLY A 418 -18.88 12.71 1.84
C GLY A 418 -19.13 12.35 0.37
N GLY A 419 -18.54 11.24 -0.10
CA GLY A 419 -18.82 10.66 -1.41
C GLY A 419 -20.08 9.81 -1.42
N PRO A 420 -20.53 9.39 -2.62
CA PRO A 420 -21.62 8.43 -2.72
C PRO A 420 -21.22 7.09 -2.11
N SER A 421 -22.16 6.41 -1.46
CA SER A 421 -22.01 5.06 -0.92
C SER A 421 -21.96 4.02 -2.05
N GLN A 422 -20.92 4.09 -2.86
CA GLN A 422 -20.71 3.27 -4.04
C GLN A 422 -19.33 2.63 -4.00
N VAL A 423 -19.29 1.33 -4.29
CA VAL A 423 -18.06 0.53 -4.29
C VAL A 423 -17.91 -0.26 -5.57
N ARG A 424 -16.66 -0.55 -5.93
CA ARG A 424 -16.29 -1.67 -6.79
C ARG A 424 -16.11 -2.88 -5.89
N ALA A 425 -16.61 -4.03 -6.32
CA ALA A 425 -16.51 -5.27 -5.56
C ALA A 425 -15.84 -6.36 -6.39
N GLY A 426 -14.84 -7.01 -5.82
CA GLY A 426 -14.16 -8.17 -6.39
C GLY A 426 -14.42 -9.41 -5.56
N LEU A 427 -14.85 -10.50 -6.19
CA LEU A 427 -15.04 -11.81 -5.57
C LEU A 427 -14.16 -12.84 -6.29
N SER A 428 -13.39 -13.60 -5.53
CA SER A 428 -12.59 -14.71 -6.04
C SER A 428 -12.82 -15.96 -5.19
N TYR A 429 -12.95 -17.12 -5.83
CA TYR A 429 -12.90 -18.41 -5.13
C TYR A 429 -12.25 -19.49 -6.01
N THR A 430 -11.69 -20.53 -5.38
CA THR A 430 -11.07 -21.65 -6.10
C THR A 430 -11.79 -22.96 -5.82
N TYR A 431 -12.36 -23.61 -6.83
CA TYR A 431 -13.09 -24.87 -6.66
C TYR A 431 -12.82 -25.84 -7.80
N GLY A 432 -12.59 -27.13 -7.47
CA GLY A 432 -12.41 -28.18 -8.48
C GLY A 432 -11.23 -27.95 -9.43
N GLY A 433 -10.16 -27.32 -8.96
CA GLY A 433 -9.00 -26.92 -9.77
C GLY A 433 -9.24 -25.70 -10.68
N ASN A 434 -10.35 -24.98 -10.48
CA ASN A 434 -10.67 -23.74 -11.19
C ASN A 434 -10.65 -22.56 -10.22
N GLN A 435 -10.12 -21.41 -10.65
CA GLN A 435 -10.33 -20.12 -10.02
C GLN A 435 -11.44 -19.38 -10.78
N VAL A 436 -12.36 -18.77 -10.03
CA VAL A 436 -13.43 -17.93 -10.56
C VAL A 436 -13.28 -16.54 -9.94
N ASP A 437 -13.04 -15.55 -10.78
CA ASP A 437 -12.94 -14.14 -10.43
C ASP A 437 -14.08 -13.36 -11.05
N VAL A 438 -14.73 -12.51 -10.25
CA VAL A 438 -15.80 -11.60 -10.68
C VAL A 438 -15.50 -10.22 -10.14
N ILE A 439 -15.56 -9.21 -11.00
CA ILE A 439 -15.48 -7.80 -10.62
C ILE A 439 -16.77 -7.11 -11.04
N ILE A 440 -17.36 -6.38 -10.10
CA ILE A 440 -18.54 -5.54 -10.29
C ILE A 440 -18.09 -4.09 -10.20
N GLU A 441 -18.25 -3.33 -11.28
CA GLU A 441 -17.72 -1.97 -11.37
C GLU A 441 -18.49 -0.95 -10.53
N ASN A 442 -19.73 -1.25 -10.13
CA ASN A 442 -20.51 -0.37 -9.26
C ASN A 442 -21.57 -1.13 -8.47
N VAL A 443 -21.43 -1.12 -7.15
CA VAL A 443 -22.44 -1.54 -6.19
C VAL A 443 -22.83 -0.32 -5.38
N THR A 444 -24.10 0.09 -5.46
CA THR A 444 -24.66 1.15 -4.62
C THR A 444 -25.16 0.54 -3.33
N LEU A 445 -24.61 0.98 -2.21
CA LEU A 445 -24.99 0.61 -0.85
C LEU A 445 -25.85 1.73 -0.26
N THR A 446 -26.98 1.39 0.35
CA THR A 446 -27.83 2.35 1.05
C THR A 446 -27.93 1.93 2.50
N PHE A 447 -27.60 2.84 3.41
CA PHE A 447 -27.69 2.62 4.84
C PHE A 447 -28.86 3.43 5.42
N ASN A 448 -29.62 2.81 6.34
CA ASN A 448 -30.60 3.48 7.17
C ASN A 448 -30.04 3.56 8.59
N GLY A 449 -29.59 4.75 9.00
CA GLY A 449 -28.71 4.87 10.16
C GLY A 449 -27.40 4.10 9.91
N THR A 450 -27.07 3.15 10.79
CA THR A 450 -25.88 2.31 10.64
C THR A 450 -26.13 1.03 9.85
N GLN A 451 -27.38 0.65 9.60
CA GLN A 451 -27.72 -0.65 9.06
C GLN A 451 -27.82 -0.61 7.54
N LEU A 452 -27.26 -1.61 6.86
CA LEU A 452 -27.47 -1.76 5.41
C LEU A 452 -28.95 -2.02 5.14
N ALA A 453 -29.57 -1.17 4.34
CA ALA A 453 -30.99 -1.24 3.99
C ALA A 453 -31.21 -1.61 2.51
N ASN A 454 -30.19 -1.40 1.66
CA ASN A 454 -30.23 -1.80 0.26
C ASN A 454 -28.81 -1.98 -0.30
N ALA A 455 -28.67 -2.85 -1.29
CA ALA A 455 -27.44 -3.08 -2.04
C ALA A 455 -27.82 -3.48 -3.47
N VAL A 456 -27.46 -2.65 -4.45
CA VAL A 456 -27.90 -2.82 -5.84
C VAL A 456 -26.72 -2.60 -6.78
N VAL A 457 -26.62 -3.44 -7.80
CA VAL A 457 -25.82 -3.13 -8.99
C VAL A 457 -26.73 -2.37 -9.96
N PRO A 458 -26.50 -1.06 -10.19
CA PRO A 458 -27.34 -0.29 -11.11
C PRO A 458 -27.32 -0.87 -12.52
N ALA A 459 -28.36 -0.59 -13.32
CA ALA A 459 -28.34 -0.91 -14.74
C ALA A 459 -27.17 -0.18 -15.44
N ASN A 460 -26.67 -0.77 -16.53
CA ASN A 460 -25.49 -0.32 -17.28
C ASN A 460 -24.17 -0.41 -16.51
N THR A 461 -24.13 -1.21 -15.45
CA THR A 461 -22.88 -1.54 -14.75
C THR A 461 -22.18 -2.70 -15.45
N SER A 462 -20.87 -2.58 -15.59
CA SER A 462 -20.04 -3.66 -16.13
C SER A 462 -19.66 -4.68 -15.05
N TYR A 463 -19.72 -5.93 -15.44
CA TYR A 463 -19.15 -7.08 -14.75
C TYR A 463 -17.98 -7.59 -15.58
N SER A 464 -16.84 -7.83 -14.95
CA SER A 464 -15.72 -8.54 -15.58
C SER A 464 -15.57 -9.90 -14.93
N PHE A 465 -15.40 -10.93 -15.75
CA PHE A 465 -15.27 -12.32 -15.33
C PHE A 465 -13.97 -12.90 -15.85
N ARG A 466 -13.33 -13.73 -15.02
CA ARG A 466 -12.24 -14.62 -15.42
C ARG A 466 -12.39 -15.96 -14.73
N ILE A 467 -12.27 -17.03 -15.50
CA ILE A 467 -12.22 -18.41 -15.03
C ILE A 467 -10.95 -19.02 -15.59
N SER A 468 -10.15 -19.63 -14.73
CA SER A 468 -8.87 -20.25 -15.09
C SER A 468 -8.67 -21.58 -14.37
N GLY A 469 -8.04 -22.55 -15.02
CA GLY A 469 -7.82 -23.89 -14.48
C GLY A 469 -8.27 -24.97 -15.46
N ASN A 470 -8.99 -25.97 -14.97
CA ASN A 470 -9.60 -27.02 -15.80
C ASN A 470 -10.61 -26.46 -16.82
N GLN A 471 -11.25 -25.35 -16.46
CA GLN A 471 -12.10 -24.53 -17.31
C GLN A 471 -11.42 -23.19 -17.57
N SER A 472 -11.67 -22.61 -18.75
CA SER A 472 -11.25 -21.26 -19.06
C SER A 472 -12.38 -20.49 -19.74
N ALA A 473 -12.65 -19.29 -19.23
CA ALA A 473 -13.56 -18.33 -19.83
C ALA A 473 -13.21 -16.93 -19.31
N ALA A 474 -13.28 -15.92 -20.16
CA ALA A 474 -13.14 -14.52 -19.77
C ALA A 474 -14.15 -13.69 -20.55
N MET A 475 -14.84 -12.78 -19.86
CA MET A 475 -15.86 -11.95 -20.49
C MET A 475 -16.14 -10.69 -19.68
N THR A 476 -16.39 -9.58 -20.37
CA THR A 476 -17.01 -8.39 -19.78
C THR A 476 -18.45 -8.31 -20.24
N LEU A 477 -19.39 -8.19 -19.29
CA LEU A 477 -20.82 -8.09 -19.52
C LEU A 477 -21.35 -6.77 -18.93
N THR A 478 -22.35 -6.19 -19.56
CA THR A 478 -23.07 -5.03 -19.00
C THR A 478 -24.49 -5.45 -18.65
N ASN A 479 -24.96 -5.16 -17.44
CA ASN A 479 -26.31 -5.52 -17.05
C ASN A 479 -27.35 -4.57 -17.68
N GLY A 480 -28.34 -5.12 -18.38
CA GLY A 480 -29.42 -4.32 -18.96
C GLY A 480 -30.45 -3.83 -17.92
N VAL A 481 -30.49 -4.49 -16.76
CA VAL A 481 -31.38 -4.17 -15.63
C VAL A 481 -30.57 -4.20 -14.33
N ALA A 482 -31.07 -3.52 -13.30
CA ALA A 482 -30.41 -3.52 -12.00
C ALA A 482 -30.46 -4.91 -11.35
N ASP A 483 -29.35 -5.34 -10.75
CA ASP A 483 -29.28 -6.59 -9.98
C ASP A 483 -29.37 -6.27 -8.48
N ASN A 484 -30.26 -6.96 -7.76
CA ASN A 484 -30.37 -6.83 -6.32
C ASN A 484 -29.32 -7.69 -5.62
N LEU A 485 -28.46 -7.08 -4.80
CA LEU A 485 -27.51 -7.75 -3.92
C LEU A 485 -27.91 -7.62 -2.44
N PHE A 486 -29.08 -7.07 -2.12
CA PHE A 486 -29.55 -6.96 -0.75
C PHE A 486 -30.21 -8.25 -0.27
N ASP A 487 -29.93 -8.63 0.98
CA ASP A 487 -30.64 -9.66 1.73
C ASP A 487 -30.91 -9.17 3.16
N SER A 488 -32.08 -9.50 3.71
CA SER A 488 -32.47 -9.07 5.05
C SER A 488 -31.84 -9.88 6.18
N ALA A 489 -31.05 -10.92 5.88
CA ALA A 489 -30.30 -11.68 6.88
C ALA A 489 -29.43 -10.77 7.75
N ASN A 490 -29.35 -11.08 9.06
CA ASN A 490 -28.62 -10.31 10.06
C ASN A 490 -29.03 -8.82 10.13
N GLY A 491 -30.26 -8.51 9.69
CA GLY A 491 -30.76 -7.14 9.61
C GLY A 491 -30.24 -6.34 8.41
N GLY A 492 -29.45 -6.93 7.52
CA GLY A 492 -28.94 -6.25 6.33
C GLY A 492 -27.60 -6.83 5.88
N ALA A 493 -27.61 -7.54 4.77
CA ALA A 493 -26.43 -8.20 4.23
C ALA A 493 -26.24 -7.92 2.74
N LEU A 494 -24.97 -7.82 2.36
CA LEU A 494 -24.54 -7.89 0.97
C LEU A 494 -24.50 -9.36 0.55
N ASN A 495 -25.39 -9.73 -0.36
CA ASN A 495 -25.48 -11.05 -0.95
C ASN A 495 -24.56 -11.17 -2.16
N LEU A 496 -23.69 -12.17 -2.17
CA LEU A 496 -22.78 -12.50 -3.26
C LEU A 496 -23.19 -13.86 -3.87
N PRO A 497 -24.15 -13.87 -4.81
CA PRO A 497 -24.73 -15.10 -5.36
C PRO A 497 -23.87 -15.69 -6.48
N PHE A 498 -23.10 -16.74 -6.18
CA PHE A 498 -22.25 -17.43 -7.16
C PHE A 498 -23.03 -17.93 -8.37
N THR A 499 -24.18 -18.55 -8.13
CA THR A 499 -25.00 -19.15 -9.21
C THR A 499 -25.59 -18.10 -10.14
N VAL A 500 -25.89 -16.89 -9.64
CA VAL A 500 -26.35 -15.77 -10.47
C VAL A 500 -25.21 -15.25 -11.34
N PHE A 501 -24.01 -15.09 -10.77
CA PHE A 501 -22.84 -14.64 -11.52
C PHE A 501 -22.45 -15.64 -12.62
N LEU A 502 -22.37 -16.93 -12.30
CA LEU A 502 -22.14 -17.99 -13.30
C LEU A 502 -23.29 -18.09 -14.32
N GLY A 503 -24.53 -17.85 -13.89
CA GLY A 503 -25.71 -17.82 -14.73
C GLY A 503 -25.67 -16.71 -15.79
N LYS A 504 -25.06 -15.56 -15.49
CA LYS A 504 -24.83 -14.48 -16.47
C LYS A 504 -23.89 -14.95 -17.59
N LEU A 505 -22.79 -15.62 -17.24
CA LEU A 505 -21.87 -16.19 -18.23
C LEU A 505 -22.52 -17.28 -19.08
N LYS A 506 -23.33 -18.15 -18.47
CA LYS A 506 -24.12 -19.16 -19.21
C LYS A 506 -25.08 -18.50 -20.19
N SER A 507 -25.83 -17.49 -19.75
CA SER A 507 -26.81 -16.79 -20.58
C SER A 507 -26.15 -16.05 -21.74
N ALA A 508 -24.92 -15.58 -21.56
CA ALA A 508 -24.09 -14.99 -22.61
C ALA A 508 -23.42 -16.02 -23.54
N GLY A 509 -23.61 -17.32 -23.31
CA GLY A 509 -23.04 -18.40 -24.13
C GLY A 509 -21.59 -18.77 -23.79
N SER A 510 -20.98 -18.17 -22.78
CA SER A 510 -19.59 -18.43 -22.37
C SER A 510 -19.41 -19.73 -21.59
N LEU A 511 -20.49 -20.24 -20.97
CA LEU A 511 -20.49 -21.48 -20.22
C LEU A 511 -21.72 -22.33 -20.57
N SER A 512 -21.52 -23.65 -20.57
CA SER A 512 -22.60 -24.64 -20.54
C SER A 512 -23.10 -24.89 -19.12
N GLN A 513 -24.26 -25.55 -18.97
CA GLN A 513 -24.77 -25.93 -17.64
C GLN A 513 -23.79 -26.85 -16.89
N ALA A 514 -23.19 -27.83 -17.57
CA ALA A 514 -22.22 -28.74 -16.96
C ALA A 514 -20.99 -28.00 -16.41
N GLN A 515 -20.56 -26.94 -17.09
CA GLN A 515 -19.47 -26.09 -16.60
C GLN A 515 -19.88 -25.26 -15.39
N VAL A 516 -21.11 -24.71 -15.37
CA VAL A 516 -21.65 -24.04 -14.18
C VAL A 516 -21.68 -24.99 -12.98
N ASP A 517 -22.11 -26.24 -13.19
CA ASP A 517 -22.19 -27.25 -12.12
C ASP A 517 -20.81 -27.70 -11.63
N ALA A 518 -19.77 -27.60 -12.47
CA ALA A 518 -18.38 -27.89 -12.11
C ALA A 518 -17.70 -26.72 -11.36
N LEU A 519 -18.22 -25.49 -11.52
CA LEU A 519 -17.72 -24.28 -10.89
C LEU A 519 -18.51 -23.88 -9.63
N THR A 520 -19.62 -24.55 -9.36
CA THR A 520 -20.44 -24.32 -8.17
C THR A 520 -19.97 -25.24 -7.04
N PRO A 521 -19.50 -24.70 -5.90
CA PRO A 521 -19.04 -25.54 -4.80
C PRO A 521 -20.16 -26.43 -4.24
N LYS A 522 -19.92 -27.74 -4.26
CA LYS A 522 -20.83 -28.79 -3.79
C LYS A 522 -20.06 -29.88 -3.05
N SER A 523 -20.77 -30.64 -2.21
CA SER A 523 -20.24 -31.75 -1.39
C SER A 523 -19.10 -31.34 -0.46
N VAL A 524 -18.41 -32.31 0.17
CA VAL A 524 -17.26 -32.03 1.04
C VAL A 524 -16.16 -31.38 0.23
N SER A 525 -15.90 -30.12 0.50
CA SER A 525 -14.91 -29.35 -0.24
C SER A 525 -14.39 -28.20 0.61
N THR A 526 -13.09 -27.97 0.52
CA THR A 526 -12.41 -26.85 1.16
C THR A 526 -11.88 -25.93 0.08
N PHE A 527 -12.25 -24.66 0.15
CA PHE A 527 -11.83 -23.68 -0.85
C PHE A 527 -11.65 -22.28 -0.27
N PRO A 528 -10.63 -21.54 -0.76
CA PRO A 528 -10.46 -20.15 -0.40
C PRO A 528 -11.51 -19.27 -1.10
N VAL A 529 -11.94 -18.23 -0.39
CA VAL A 529 -12.78 -17.15 -0.87
C VAL A 529 -12.10 -15.82 -0.52
N THR A 530 -12.12 -14.89 -1.46
CA THR A 530 -11.62 -13.52 -1.27
C THR A 530 -12.70 -12.53 -1.70
N LEU A 531 -13.00 -11.57 -0.84
CA LEU A 531 -13.73 -10.35 -1.18
C LEU A 531 -12.77 -9.17 -1.10
N ALA A 532 -12.77 -8.31 -2.11
CA ALA A 532 -12.06 -7.03 -2.12
C ALA A 532 -13.05 -5.90 -2.43
N LEU A 533 -13.05 -4.84 -1.62
CA LEU A 533 -13.86 -3.65 -1.86
C LEU A 533 -12.98 -2.42 -2.06
N SER A 534 -13.40 -1.55 -2.97
CA SER A 534 -12.76 -0.25 -3.19
C SER A 534 -13.83 0.77 -3.55
N GLY A 535 -13.66 2.05 -3.24
CA GLY A 535 -14.57 3.08 -3.71
C GLY A 535 -14.48 3.28 -5.21
N ILE A 536 -15.52 3.87 -5.82
CA ILE A 536 -15.50 4.23 -7.24
C ILE A 536 -14.31 5.17 -7.54
N GLY A 537 -13.63 4.93 -8.66
CA GLY A 537 -12.41 5.66 -9.04
C GLY A 537 -11.20 5.34 -8.14
N GLY A 538 -11.26 4.25 -7.36
CA GLY A 538 -10.21 3.83 -6.44
C GLY A 538 -10.14 4.67 -5.17
N LYS A 539 -11.22 5.38 -4.81
CA LYS A 539 -11.31 6.06 -3.51
C LYS A 539 -11.19 5.05 -2.37
N ALA A 540 -10.44 5.41 -1.33
CA ALA A 540 -10.34 4.57 -0.15
C ALA A 540 -11.70 4.47 0.56
N VAL A 541 -12.12 3.24 0.84
CA VAL A 541 -13.24 2.92 1.73
C VAL A 541 -12.67 2.00 2.80
N LYS A 542 -12.81 2.39 4.06
CA LYS A 542 -12.29 1.61 5.19
C LYS A 542 -13.26 0.50 5.55
N LEU A 543 -12.73 -0.70 5.76
CA LEU A 543 -13.45 -1.87 6.22
C LEU A 543 -12.89 -2.32 7.58
N GLY A 544 -13.79 -2.61 8.50
CA GLY A 544 -13.47 -3.33 9.74
C GLY A 544 -14.12 -4.70 9.76
N ALA A 545 -13.60 -5.63 10.55
CA ALA A 545 -14.26 -6.90 10.86
C ALA A 545 -14.52 -7.00 12.36
N LEU A 546 -15.64 -7.62 12.72
CA LEU A 546 -15.92 -7.99 14.10
C LEU A 546 -15.31 -9.37 14.38
N VAL A 547 -14.22 -9.40 15.15
CA VAL A 547 -13.49 -10.60 15.55
C VAL A 547 -13.58 -10.71 17.08
N ASP A 548 -14.16 -11.80 17.58
CA ASP A 548 -14.36 -12.05 19.01
C ASP A 548 -14.97 -10.86 19.79
N GLY A 549 -15.88 -10.13 19.13
CA GLY A 549 -16.58 -8.98 19.70
C GLY A 549 -15.80 -7.65 19.64
N ASN A 550 -14.58 -7.63 19.10
CA ASN A 550 -13.78 -6.43 18.89
C ASN A 550 -13.74 -6.07 17.40
N VAL A 551 -13.63 -4.77 17.11
CA VAL A 551 -13.47 -4.28 15.74
C VAL A 551 -11.98 -4.23 15.40
N GLU A 552 -11.61 -4.91 14.31
CA GLU A 552 -10.24 -4.99 13.81
C GLU A 552 -10.12 -4.49 12.38
N ASN A 553 -8.92 -4.02 12.02
CA ASN A 553 -8.57 -3.69 10.64
C ASN A 553 -8.58 -4.94 9.78
N VAL A 554 -9.31 -4.92 8.67
CA VAL A 554 -9.20 -5.98 7.68
C VAL A 554 -7.96 -5.76 6.80
N LYS A 555 -7.44 -6.85 6.25
CA LYS A 555 -6.25 -6.81 5.41
C LYS A 555 -6.58 -6.35 3.99
N THR A 556 -5.57 -5.90 3.27
CA THR A 556 -5.71 -5.60 1.84
C THR A 556 -6.00 -6.88 1.06
N ALA A 557 -6.97 -6.81 0.16
CA ALA A 557 -7.34 -7.86 -0.76
C ALA A 557 -7.35 -7.33 -2.20
N THR A 558 -7.09 -8.23 -3.14
CA THR A 558 -7.08 -7.93 -4.57
C THR A 558 -7.82 -9.04 -5.30
N VAL A 559 -8.67 -8.66 -6.24
CA VAL A 559 -9.26 -9.55 -7.25
C VAL A 559 -8.98 -8.95 -8.62
N LYS A 560 -8.61 -9.81 -9.57
CA LYS A 560 -8.23 -9.41 -10.92
C LYS A 560 -8.86 -10.32 -11.95
N THR A 561 -9.28 -9.71 -13.04
CA THR A 561 -9.66 -10.33 -14.31
C THR A 561 -8.75 -9.80 -15.41
N ASP A 562 -8.93 -10.25 -16.65
CA ASP A 562 -8.11 -9.75 -17.77
C ASP A 562 -8.45 -8.29 -18.13
N ALA A 563 -9.68 -7.84 -17.82
CA ALA A 563 -10.16 -6.50 -18.17
C ALA A 563 -10.10 -5.51 -16.99
N ALA A 564 -10.16 -6.00 -15.75
CA ALA A 564 -10.32 -5.16 -14.57
C ALA A 564 -9.58 -5.71 -13.35
N LYS A 565 -9.23 -4.80 -12.44
CA LYS A 565 -8.66 -5.10 -11.12
C LYS A 565 -9.34 -4.25 -10.05
N VAL A 566 -9.65 -4.86 -8.91
CA VAL A 566 -10.12 -4.19 -7.69
C VAL A 566 -9.15 -4.53 -6.57
N THR A 567 -8.65 -3.49 -5.90
CA THR A 567 -7.80 -3.57 -4.73
C THR A 567 -8.32 -2.63 -3.66
N GLY A 568 -8.40 -3.13 -2.43
CA GLY A 568 -8.71 -2.34 -1.26
C GLY A 568 -8.82 -3.22 -0.04
N GLU A 569 -9.51 -2.76 0.98
CA GLU A 569 -9.74 -3.54 2.19
C GLU A 569 -10.81 -4.60 1.91
N GLY A 570 -10.63 -5.79 2.48
CA GLY A 570 -11.50 -6.93 2.21
C GLY A 570 -11.20 -8.10 3.14
N PHE A 571 -11.89 -9.22 2.94
CA PHE A 571 -11.67 -10.41 3.76
C PHE A 571 -11.28 -11.61 2.91
N LYS A 572 -10.44 -12.47 3.47
CA LYS A 572 -10.06 -13.76 2.93
C LYS A 572 -10.46 -14.81 3.95
N THR A 573 -11.13 -15.86 3.51
CA THR A 573 -11.50 -16.97 4.39
C THR A 573 -11.46 -18.27 3.59
N THR A 574 -11.21 -19.38 4.28
CA THR A 574 -11.32 -20.71 3.71
C THR A 574 -12.63 -21.34 4.18
N VAL A 575 -13.49 -21.68 3.22
CA VAL A 575 -14.77 -22.33 3.50
C VAL A 575 -14.61 -23.83 3.31
N THR A 576 -14.93 -24.60 4.34
CA THR A 576 -15.09 -26.06 4.27
C THR A 576 -16.58 -26.39 4.30
N LEU A 577 -17.11 -26.89 3.20
CA LEU A 577 -18.44 -27.48 3.15
C LEU A 577 -18.36 -28.90 3.69
N ASN A 578 -19.25 -29.24 4.61
CA ASN A 578 -19.43 -30.57 5.18
C ASN A 578 -20.82 -31.11 4.81
N PRO A 579 -21.00 -32.45 4.78
CA PRO A 579 -22.26 -33.08 4.37
C PRO A 579 -23.46 -32.62 5.19
#